data_AF-A0A1D8TSF3-F1
#
_entry.id   AF-A0A1D8TSF3-F1
#
_cell.length_a   1.000
_cell.length_b   1.000
_cell.length_c   1.000
_cell.angle_alpha   90.00
_cell.angle_beta   90.00
_cell.angle_gamma   90.00
#
_symmetry.space_group_name_H-M   'P 1'
#
loop_
_entity.id
_entity.type
_entity.pdbx_description
1 polymer ?
#
loop_
_entity_poly.entity_id
_entity_poly.type
_entity_poly.pdbx_seq_one_letter_code
_entity_poly.pdbx_strand_id
1 'polypeptide(L)'
;MVLKAIAIVLTEHLRPNLSTRCFHLAGTGGLKAAVREVDQHKEDNAFVFRTDVKGYYASIDHGVLWGIVQQFVADLAVLDLIRQYLRRIVSDGGNYMSILHPGHLLGLSSLAVDGGVVPEALG
;
A
#
# COMPACT_ATOMS: atom_id res chain seq x y z
N MET A 1 1.49 -18.64 -4.93
CA MET A 1 2.85 -18.79 -4.35
C MET A 1 3.78 -17.65 -4.79
N VAL A 2 3.80 -17.26 -6.06
CA VAL A 2 4.63 -16.15 -6.58
C VAL A 2 4.28 -14.78 -5.96
N LEU A 3 3.01 -14.37 -5.94
CA LEU A 3 2.60 -13.06 -5.40
C LEU A 3 2.99 -12.86 -3.93
N LYS A 4 2.84 -13.90 -3.10
CA LYS A 4 3.23 -13.85 -1.69
C LYS A 4 4.75 -13.69 -1.51
N ALA A 5 5.53 -14.37 -2.35
CA ALA A 5 6.99 -14.24 -2.33
C ALA A 5 7.43 -12.82 -2.72
N ILE A 6 6.84 -12.26 -3.78
CA ILE A 6 7.07 -10.86 -4.18
C ILE A 6 6.70 -9.92 -3.04
N ALA A 7 5.52 -10.09 -2.43
CA ALA A 7 5.08 -9.24 -1.34
C ALA A 7 6.04 -9.27 -0.14
N ILE A 8 6.56 -10.45 0.24
CA ILE A 8 7.54 -10.57 1.32
C ILE A 8 8.84 -9.83 0.97
N VAL A 9 9.41 -10.10 -0.21
CA VAL A 9 10.67 -9.49 -0.64
C VAL A 9 10.55 -7.97 -0.74
N LEU A 10 9.48 -7.48 -1.37
CA LEU A 10 9.24 -6.06 -1.52
C LEU A 10 8.94 -5.38 -0.18
N THR A 11 8.24 -6.04 0.74
CA THR A 11 8.00 -5.48 2.08
C THR A 11 9.31 -5.21 2.80
N GLU A 12 10.25 -6.16 2.79
CA GLU A 12 11.57 -5.97 3.39
C GLU A 12 12.40 -4.90 2.67
N HIS A 13 12.31 -4.84 1.35
CA HIS A 13 13.01 -3.82 0.56
C HIS A 13 12.49 -2.40 0.81
N LEU A 14 11.16 -2.25 0.95
CA LEU A 14 10.52 -0.95 1.16
C LEU A 14 10.58 -0.50 2.62
N ARG A 15 10.70 -1.42 3.57
CA ARG A 15 10.68 -1.15 5.02
C ARG A 15 11.52 0.06 5.47
N PRO A 16 12.76 0.29 4.97
CA PRO A 16 13.55 1.45 5.37
C PRO A 16 12.95 2.81 4.97
N ASN A 17 12.07 2.82 3.97
CA ASN A 17 11.40 4.02 3.46
C ASN A 17 9.99 4.21 4.03
N LEU A 18 9.50 3.25 4.83
CA LEU A 18 8.16 3.30 5.43
C LEU A 18 8.22 3.92 6.82
N SER A 19 7.15 4.63 7.18
CA SER A 19 7.00 5.20 8.51
C SER A 19 6.97 4.10 9.57
N THR A 20 7.64 4.34 10.69
CA THR A 20 7.58 3.46 11.87
C THR A 20 6.18 3.40 12.50
N ARG A 21 5.31 4.36 12.15
CA ARG A 21 3.89 4.40 12.56
C ARG A 21 2.94 3.62 11.64
N CYS A 22 3.45 2.91 10.62
CA CYS A 22 2.66 1.96 9.85
C CYS A 22 2.42 0.66 10.67
N PHE A 23 1.48 0.70 11.59
CA PHE A 23 1.24 -0.37 12.57
C PHE A 23 0.65 -1.67 11.98
N HIS A 24 0.21 -1.67 10.72
CA HIS A 24 -0.29 -2.87 10.05
C HIS A 24 0.84 -3.79 9.55
N LEU A 25 2.08 -3.29 9.51
CA LEU A 25 3.24 -4.06 9.07
C LEU A 25 3.72 -5.05 10.13
N ALA A 26 4.33 -6.16 9.69
CA ALA A 26 4.88 -7.13 10.61
C ALA A 26 6.05 -6.54 11.42
N GLY A 27 6.00 -6.70 12.75
CA GLY A 27 7.05 -6.22 13.66
C GLY A 27 6.87 -4.79 14.18
N THR A 28 5.78 -4.09 13.86
CA THR A 28 5.46 -2.76 14.44
C THR A 28 4.50 -2.84 15.65
N GLY A 29 4.13 -4.05 16.09
CA GLY A 29 3.28 -4.27 17.27
C GLY A 29 1.77 -4.25 17.01
N GLY A 30 1.35 -4.04 15.75
CA GLY A 30 -0.04 -4.23 15.33
C GLY A 30 -0.99 -3.17 15.88
N LEU A 31 -2.28 -3.50 15.83
CA LEU A 31 -3.36 -2.63 16.32
C LEU A 31 -3.14 -2.15 17.78
N LYS A 32 -2.59 -3.01 18.64
CA LYS A 32 -2.33 -2.63 20.05
C LYS A 32 -1.27 -1.55 20.18
N ALA A 33 -0.22 -1.61 19.37
CA ALA A 33 0.80 -0.56 19.33
C ALA A 33 0.22 0.74 18.78
N ALA A 34 -0.63 0.67 17.74
CA ALA A 34 -1.32 1.84 17.22
C ALA A 34 -2.18 2.56 18.27
N VAL A 35 -2.96 1.80 19.05
CA VAL A 35 -3.79 2.38 20.13
C VAL A 35 -2.90 3.00 21.20
N ARG A 36 -1.80 2.34 21.59
CA ARG A 36 -0.86 2.87 22.59
C ARG A 36 -0.20 4.16 22.12
N GLU A 37 0.21 4.23 20.85
CA GLU A 37 0.80 5.43 20.26
C GLU A 37 -0.17 6.62 20.35
N VAL A 38 -1.44 6.41 19.98
CA VAL A 38 -2.47 7.46 20.07
C VAL A 38 -2.72 7.87 21.52
N ASP A 39 -2.80 6.90 22.43
CA ASP A 39 -3.04 7.14 23.86
C ASP A 39 -1.92 7.98 24.49
N GLN A 40 -0.66 7.70 24.14
CA GLN A 40 0.52 8.45 24.61
C GLN A 40 0.55 9.91 24.15
N HIS A 41 -0.04 10.22 23.00
CA HIS A 41 -0.04 11.58 22.44
C HIS A 41 -1.36 12.33 22.69
N LYS A 42 -2.36 11.68 23.28
CA LYS A 42 -3.69 12.27 23.48
C LYS A 42 -3.68 13.47 24.42
N GLU A 43 -2.83 13.45 25.46
CA GLU A 43 -2.77 14.55 26.44
C GLU A 43 -2.21 15.84 25.82
N ASP A 44 -1.27 15.70 24.88
CA ASP A 44 -0.64 16.83 24.18
C ASP A 44 -1.44 17.32 22.96
N ASN A 45 -2.45 16.56 22.51
CA ASN A 45 -3.24 16.85 21.31
C ASN A 45 -4.73 16.97 21.65
N ALA A 46 -5.22 18.21 21.68
CA ALA A 46 -6.62 18.50 22.04
C ALA A 46 -7.66 17.93 21.04
N PHE A 47 -7.25 17.60 19.80
CA PHE A 47 -8.13 17.12 18.75
C PHE A 47 -7.54 15.92 18.01
N VAL A 48 -8.41 15.02 17.57
CA VAL A 48 -8.06 13.86 16.75
C VAL A 48 -8.79 13.95 15.43
N PHE A 49 -8.04 13.93 14.33
CA PHE A 49 -8.60 13.86 12.98
C PHE A 49 -8.57 12.41 12.49
N ARG A 50 -9.75 11.81 12.29
CA ARG A 50 -9.89 10.45 11.80
C ARG A 50 -10.35 10.48 10.33
N THR A 51 -9.51 9.96 9.44
CA THR A 51 -9.79 9.82 8.01
C THR A 51 -9.84 8.36 7.60
N ASP A 52 -10.70 8.05 6.64
CA ASP A 52 -10.77 6.76 5.97
C ASP A 52 -10.97 6.97 4.46
N VAL A 53 -10.35 6.14 3.63
CA VAL A 53 -10.44 6.26 2.17
C VAL A 53 -11.54 5.33 1.66
N LYS A 54 -12.64 5.92 1.21
CA LYS A 54 -13.77 5.16 0.65
C LYS A 54 -13.33 4.33 -0.55
N GLY A 55 -13.51 3.01 -0.43
CA GLY A 55 -13.15 2.09 -1.50
C GLY A 55 -11.66 2.09 -1.81
N TYR A 56 -10.79 2.30 -0.81
CA TYR A 56 -9.33 2.40 -0.91
C TYR A 56 -8.72 1.63 -2.09
N TYR A 57 -8.77 0.29 -2.09
CA TYR A 57 -8.20 -0.52 -3.18
C TYR A 57 -8.85 -0.28 -4.54
N ALA A 58 -10.18 -0.09 -4.55
CA ALA A 58 -10.95 0.21 -5.75
C ALA A 58 -10.86 1.69 -6.17
N SER A 59 -9.96 2.48 -5.57
CA SER A 59 -9.72 3.87 -5.93
C SER A 59 -8.26 4.15 -6.32
N ILE A 60 -7.38 3.14 -6.21
CA ILE A 60 -5.96 3.29 -6.53
C ILE A 60 -5.78 3.50 -8.04
N ASP A 61 -5.18 4.62 -8.43
CA ASP A 61 -4.76 4.87 -9.80
C ASP A 61 -3.50 4.04 -10.12
N HIS A 62 -3.60 3.16 -11.12
CA HIS A 62 -2.52 2.26 -11.48
C HIS A 62 -1.32 2.97 -12.13
N GLY A 63 -1.52 4.14 -12.76
CA GLY A 63 -0.44 4.95 -13.31
C GLY A 63 0.38 5.62 -12.22
N VAL A 64 -0.29 6.20 -11.21
CA VAL A 64 0.36 6.76 -10.02
C VAL A 64 1.07 5.66 -9.23
N LEU A 65 0.40 4.53 -8.98
CA LEU A 65 1.01 3.39 -8.29
C LEU A 65 2.26 2.89 -9.03
N TRP A 66 2.18 2.78 -10.37
CA TRP A 66 3.32 2.37 -11.18
C TRP A 66 4.49 3.35 -11.08
N GLY A 67 4.21 4.66 -11.14
CA GLY A 67 5.22 5.69 -10.96
C GLY A 67 5.91 5.64 -9.59
N ILE A 68 5.20 5.25 -8.53
CA ILE A 68 5.77 5.03 -7.19
C ILE A 68 6.64 3.77 -7.19
N VAL A 69 6.13 2.64 -7.71
CA VAL A 69 6.87 1.36 -7.72
C VAL A 69 8.22 1.49 -8.46
N GLN A 70 8.26 2.22 -9.57
CA GLN A 70 9.48 2.43 -10.34
C GLN A 70 10.57 3.22 -9.58
N GLN A 71 10.20 3.98 -8.54
CA GLN A 71 11.17 4.70 -7.70
C GLN A 71 11.91 3.77 -6.73
N PHE A 72 11.28 2.66 -6.35
CA PHE A 72 11.81 1.76 -5.32
C PHE A 72 12.24 0.40 -5.86
N VAL A 73 11.85 0.02 -7.08
CA VAL A 73 12.20 -1.27 -7.68
C VAL A 73 12.94 -1.05 -8.99
N ALA A 74 14.22 -1.41 -9.02
CA ALA A 74 15.05 -1.28 -10.22
C ALA A 74 15.09 -2.56 -11.09
N ASP A 75 14.77 -3.72 -10.52
CA ASP A 75 14.83 -5.01 -11.23
C ASP A 75 13.71 -5.10 -12.28
N LEU A 76 14.11 -5.22 -13.55
CA LEU A 76 13.19 -5.25 -14.69
C LEU A 76 12.29 -6.49 -14.70
N ALA A 77 12.76 -7.63 -14.21
CA ALA A 77 11.95 -8.85 -14.14
C ALA A 77 10.89 -8.74 -13.05
N VAL A 78 11.24 -8.15 -11.89
CA VAL A 78 10.27 -7.87 -10.82
C VAL A 78 9.26 -6.81 -11.28
N LEU A 79 9.70 -5.75 -11.95
CA LEU A 79 8.83 -4.73 -12.52
C LEU A 79 7.84 -5.33 -13.53
N ASP A 80 8.31 -6.15 -14.48
CA ASP A 80 7.41 -6.78 -15.44
C ASP A 80 6.41 -7.71 -14.76
N LEU A 81 6.83 -8.45 -13.74
CA LEU A 81 5.96 -9.31 -12.95
C LEU A 81 4.87 -8.51 -12.20
N ILE A 82 5.23 -7.40 -11.55
CA ILE A 82 4.27 -6.48 -10.91
C ILE A 82 3.31 -5.93 -11.97
N ARG A 83 3.82 -5.51 -13.13
CA ARG A 83 3.02 -4.97 -14.23
C ARG A 83 2.00 -5.98 -14.75
N GLN A 84 2.37 -7.26 -14.86
CA GLN A 84 1.45 -8.34 -15.22
C GLN A 84 0.31 -8.49 -14.19
N TYR A 85 0.60 -8.35 -12.90
CA TYR A 85 -0.42 -8.38 -11.85
C TYR A 85 -1.33 -7.15 -11.85
N LEU A 86 -0.79 -5.96 -12.10
CA LEU A 86 -1.57 -4.72 -12.19
C LEU A 86 -2.51 -4.70 -13.41
N ARG A 87 -2.20 -5.45 -14.46
CA ARG A 87 -2.96 -5.52 -15.72
C ARG A 87 -3.98 -6.67 -15.79
N ARG A 88 -4.24 -7.36 -14.68
CA ARG A 88 -5.05 -8.58 -14.70
C ARG A 88 -6.48 -8.33 -15.22
N ILE A 89 -6.82 -9.03 -16.29
CA ILE A 89 -8.19 -9.23 -16.83
C ILE A 89 -8.97 -10.06 -15.80
N VAL A 90 -10.16 -9.59 -15.40
CA VAL A 90 -11.10 -10.41 -14.62
C VAL A 90 -12.12 -10.98 -15.59
N SER A 91 -12.30 -12.30 -15.55
CA SER A 91 -13.40 -12.95 -16.26
C SER A 91 -14.57 -13.06 -15.30
N ASP A 92 -15.67 -12.41 -15.64
CA ASP A 92 -16.96 -12.56 -14.97
C ASP A 92 -17.95 -13.22 -15.96
N GLY A 93 -18.51 -14.36 -15.57
CA GLY A 93 -19.52 -15.07 -16.35
C GLY A 93 -19.11 -15.49 -17.78
N GLY A 94 -17.83 -15.69 -18.08
CA GLY A 94 -17.35 -16.04 -19.43
C GLY A 94 -17.07 -14.84 -20.35
N ASN A 95 -17.20 -13.62 -19.85
CA ASN A 95 -16.76 -12.41 -20.55
C ASN A 95 -15.37 -11.99 -20.06
N TYR A 96 -14.44 -11.76 -20.98
CA TYR A 96 -13.10 -11.26 -20.66
C TYR A 96 -13.12 -9.74 -20.59
N MET A 97 -13.20 -9.19 -19.37
CA MET A 97 -13.14 -7.74 -19.19
C MET A 97 -11.70 -7.35 -18.85
N SER A 98 -11.05 -6.64 -19.78
CA SER A 98 -9.86 -5.86 -19.43
C SER A 98 -10.33 -4.80 -18.44
N ILE A 99 -10.07 -5.00 -17.15
CA ILE A 99 -10.42 -3.99 -16.17
C ILE A 99 -9.45 -2.82 -16.38
N LEU A 100 -9.95 -1.80 -17.08
CA LEU A 100 -9.42 -0.43 -17.04
C LEU A 100 -9.84 0.29 -15.75
N HIS A 101 -10.34 -0.46 -14.76
CA HIS A 101 -10.77 0.01 -13.43
C HIS A 101 -10.13 -0.89 -12.33
N PRO A 102 -9.97 -0.36 -11.11
CA PRO A 102 -8.93 -0.76 -10.17
C PRO A 102 -9.17 -2.16 -9.59
N GLY A 103 -8.22 -3.05 -9.89
CA GLY A 103 -8.24 -4.44 -9.46
C GLY A 103 -7.96 -4.56 -7.97
N HIS A 104 -8.73 -5.42 -7.29
CA HIS A 104 -8.47 -5.83 -5.92
C HIS A 104 -7.11 -6.53 -5.79
N LEU A 105 -6.07 -5.77 -5.46
CA LEU A 105 -4.73 -6.24 -5.12
C LEU A 105 -4.67 -6.76 -3.67
N LEU A 106 -5.59 -7.67 -3.31
CA LEU A 106 -5.69 -8.26 -1.96
C LEU A 106 -4.40 -8.98 -1.49
N GLY A 107 -3.50 -9.35 -2.41
CA GLY A 107 -2.21 -9.97 -2.10
C GLY A 107 -1.00 -9.02 -2.07
N LEU A 108 -1.19 -7.75 -2.43
CA LEU A 108 -0.18 -6.67 -2.38
C LEU A 108 -0.57 -5.59 -1.37
N SER A 109 -1.53 -5.87 -0.49
CA SER A 109 -1.96 -4.96 0.57
C SER A 109 -0.83 -4.52 1.52
N SER A 110 0.26 -5.28 1.62
CA SER A 110 1.47 -4.84 2.35
C SER A 110 2.32 -3.81 1.58
N LEU A 111 2.10 -3.64 0.27
CA LEU A 111 2.76 -2.65 -0.57
C LEU A 111 1.93 -1.40 -0.83
N ALA A 112 0.66 -1.40 -0.41
CA ALA A 112 -0.16 -0.21 -0.43
C ALA A 112 0.33 0.69 0.74
N VAL A 113 1.50 1.29 0.50
CA VAL A 113 2.07 2.35 1.31
C VAL A 113 1.00 3.41 1.44
N ASP A 114 0.76 3.82 2.69
CA ASP A 114 -0.23 4.81 3.09
C ASP A 114 -0.47 5.88 2.02
N GLY A 115 -1.75 6.18 1.76
CA GLY A 115 -2.17 7.37 1.03
C GLY A 115 -1.91 8.66 1.81
N GLY A 116 -0.71 8.80 2.37
CA GLY A 116 -0.32 9.79 3.37
C GLY A 116 1.09 10.35 3.18
N VAL A 117 1.68 10.25 1.98
CA VAL A 117 2.80 11.14 1.62
C VAL A 117 2.21 12.45 1.11
N VAL A 118 1.70 13.26 2.03
CA VAL A 118 1.67 14.72 1.83
C VAL A 118 3.02 15.21 2.34
N PRO A 119 3.87 15.82 1.50
CA PRO A 119 5.04 16.50 2.00
C PRO A 119 4.58 17.77 2.72
N GLU A 120 4.44 17.69 4.05
CA GLU A 120 4.56 18.87 4.91
C GLU A 120 6.04 19.24 4.98
N ALA A 121 6.46 20.00 3.97
CA ALA A 121 7.65 20.82 4.03
C ALA A 121 7.25 22.19 3.48
N LEU A 122 7.18 23.17 4.39
CA LEU A 122 7.65 24.56 4.25
C LEU A 122 7.03 25.39 5.39
N GLY A 123 7.67 25.29 6.56
CA GLY A 123 7.96 26.46 7.37
C GLY A 123 9.34 27.00 6.99
#